data_AF-B8E002-F1
#
_entry.id   AF-B8E002-F1
#
_cell.length_a   1.000
_cell.length_b   1.000
_cell.length_c   1.000
_cell.angle_alpha   90.00
_cell.angle_beta   90.00
_cell.angle_gamma   90.00
#
_symmetry.space_group_name_H-M   'P 1'
#
loop_
_entity.id
_entity.type
_entity.pdbx_description
1 polymer ?
#
loop_
_entity_poly.entity_id
_entity_poly.type
_entity_poly.pdbx_seq_one_letter_code
_entity_poly.pdbx_strand_id
1 'polypeptide(L)'
;MKNKKDLVGGQAVYEGVMMRKGIDIAVAVRDPDGQIVVKKERLQPYFKKWTQIPFLRGLMILMDSLFWGIKALNYSTQVAFKEDEKIDSNWEIGLALLLGFVFFVIIFIVLPLLVVKPIEKHISSQIIIRLLEGIVRLVIFVFYLFSITKIKEIYRVFQYHGAEHKTVFCYEAGEELTVENCRKYSRFHPRCGTSFLLVVMIVSIVIFAFLGQQTFLLRIISRILLIPVIFSLSYEIIRLGSQHTDSWFWKIVLTPGLWMQYFTTKEPDDSQLETAIVALKEVTKEDYASEVSH
;
A
#
# COMPACT_ATOMS: atom_id res chain seq x y z
N MET A 1 -22.89 18.84 14.22
CA MET A 1 -22.59 17.58 13.49
C MET A 1 -21.30 17.82 12.72
N LYS A 2 -20.17 17.19 13.09
CA LYS A 2 -18.92 17.33 12.30
C LYS A 2 -19.22 16.81 10.89
N ASN A 3 -19.17 17.68 9.88
CA ASN A 3 -19.21 17.28 8.47
C ASN A 3 -18.18 16.14 8.32
N LYS A 4 -18.64 14.94 7.97
CA LYS A 4 -17.74 13.90 7.48
C LYS A 4 -17.22 14.44 6.15
N LYS A 5 -16.11 15.20 6.16
CA LYS A 5 -15.26 15.28 4.98
C LYS A 5 -15.00 13.84 4.60
N ASP A 6 -15.52 13.40 3.46
CA ASP A 6 -15.31 12.03 3.02
C ASP A 6 -13.81 11.79 2.98
N LEU A 7 -13.40 10.63 3.51
CA LEU A 7 -12.00 10.27 3.56
C LEU A 7 -11.44 10.23 2.14
N VAL A 8 -10.39 11.00 1.93
CA VAL A 8 -9.61 10.97 0.69
C VAL A 8 -8.33 10.19 0.95
N GLY A 9 -7.87 9.50 -0.08
CA GLY A 9 -6.56 8.85 -0.11
C GLY A 9 -6.22 8.46 -1.53
N GLY A 10 -4.99 7.97 -1.71
CA GLY A 10 -4.52 7.58 -3.02
C GLY A 10 -3.56 6.41 -3.03
N GLN A 11 -2.97 6.21 -4.19
CA GLN A 11 -1.89 5.25 -4.44
C GLN A 11 -0.95 5.86 -5.49
N ALA A 12 0.35 5.81 -5.22
CA ALA A 12 1.35 6.15 -6.23
C ALA A 12 1.36 5.12 -7.38
N VAL A 13 1.55 5.63 -8.58
CA VAL A 13 1.72 4.85 -9.80
C VAL A 13 2.96 5.36 -10.55
N TYR A 14 3.28 4.79 -11.70
CA TYR A 14 4.47 5.22 -12.45
C TYR A 14 4.25 6.64 -12.99
N GLU A 15 5.17 7.57 -12.72
CA GLU A 15 5.04 8.99 -13.08
C GLU A 15 3.74 9.69 -12.61
N GLY A 16 3.07 9.19 -11.57
CA GLY A 16 1.76 9.72 -11.22
C GLY A 16 1.16 9.25 -9.90
N VAL A 17 -0.07 9.70 -9.65
CA VAL A 17 -0.85 9.34 -8.48
C VAL A 17 -2.30 9.08 -8.87
N MET A 18 -2.87 8.01 -8.32
CA MET A 18 -4.31 7.80 -8.26
C MET A 18 -4.85 8.38 -6.95
N MET A 19 -5.87 9.22 -7.01
CA MET A 19 -6.63 9.73 -5.86
C MET A 19 -8.06 9.20 -5.91
N ARG A 20 -8.65 8.98 -4.72
CA ARG A 20 -10.02 8.50 -4.55
C ARG A 20 -10.73 9.26 -3.43
N LYS A 21 -11.94 9.75 -3.73
CA LYS A 21 -12.91 10.23 -2.73
C LYS A 21 -14.25 9.54 -2.95
N GLY A 22 -14.66 8.71 -1.99
CA GLY A 22 -15.91 7.95 -2.12
C GLY A 22 -15.93 7.04 -3.36
N ILE A 23 -16.76 7.41 -4.34
CA ILE A 23 -16.88 6.71 -5.63
C ILE A 23 -16.07 7.34 -6.77
N ASP A 24 -15.55 8.55 -6.58
CA ASP A 24 -14.78 9.26 -7.61
C ASP A 24 -13.31 8.85 -7.54
N ILE A 25 -12.73 8.52 -8.70
CA ILE A 25 -11.33 8.17 -8.87
C ILE A 25 -10.74 9.07 -9.96
N ALA A 26 -9.56 9.62 -9.70
CA ALA A 26 -8.77 10.30 -10.71
C ALA A 26 -7.34 9.75 -10.69
N VAL A 27 -6.78 9.47 -11.86
CA VAL A 27 -5.37 9.12 -12.04
C VAL A 27 -4.72 10.23 -12.84
N ALA A 28 -3.78 10.94 -12.25
CA ALA A 28 -2.96 11.93 -12.94
C ALA A 28 -1.56 11.37 -13.15
N VAL A 29 -1.07 11.44 -14.38
CA VAL A 29 0.22 10.89 -14.80
C VAL A 29 0.94 11.95 -15.62
N ARG A 30 2.24 12.12 -15.38
CA ARG A 30 3.09 12.98 -16.20
C ARG A 30 3.61 12.18 -17.39
N ASP A 31 3.38 12.67 -18.59
CA ASP A 31 3.89 12.06 -19.81
C ASP A 31 5.39 12.42 -20.04
N PRO A 32 6.07 11.80 -21.02
CA PRO A 32 7.46 12.11 -21.35
C PRO A 32 7.71 13.57 -21.78
N ASP A 33 6.68 14.27 -22.26
CA ASP A 33 6.75 15.68 -22.66
C ASP A 33 6.56 16.62 -21.46
N GLY A 34 6.29 16.07 -20.27
CA GLY A 34 6.12 16.78 -19.02
C GLY A 34 4.70 17.28 -18.77
N GLN A 35 3.72 16.95 -19.61
CA GLN A 35 2.33 17.33 -19.42
C GLN A 35 1.61 16.37 -18.47
N ILE A 36 0.63 16.89 -17.72
CA ILE A 36 -0.17 16.09 -16.80
C ILE A 36 -1.43 15.61 -17.52
N VAL A 37 -1.52 14.31 -17.77
CA VAL A 37 -2.69 13.66 -18.33
C VAL A 37 -3.53 13.07 -17.21
N VAL A 38 -4.83 13.37 -17.21
CA VAL A 38 -5.76 12.93 -16.18
C VAL A 38 -6.80 11.99 -16.76
N LYS A 39 -6.99 10.85 -16.12
CA LYS A 39 -8.14 9.97 -16.33
C LYS A 39 -9.06 9.98 -15.13
N LYS A 40 -10.34 10.27 -15.37
CA LYS A 40 -11.39 10.20 -14.35
C LYS A 40 -12.26 8.99 -14.56
N GLU A 41 -12.54 8.29 -13.47
CA GLU A 41 -13.45 7.17 -13.44
C GLU A 41 -14.36 7.25 -12.22
N ARG A 42 -15.57 6.70 -12.33
CA ARG A 42 -16.49 6.52 -11.21
C ARG A 42 -16.65 5.04 -10.91
N LEU A 43 -16.46 4.70 -9.65
CA LEU A 43 -16.74 3.38 -9.11
C LEU A 43 -18.21 3.02 -9.32
N GLN A 44 -18.44 1.94 -10.03
CA GLN A 44 -19.71 1.24 -9.99
C GLN A 44 -19.85 0.60 -8.59
N PRO A 45 -20.94 0.82 -7.84
CA PRO A 45 -21.06 0.45 -6.42
C PRO A 45 -21.27 -1.06 -6.19
N TYR A 46 -20.63 -1.94 -6.98
CA TYR A 46 -20.79 -3.40 -6.92
C TYR A 46 -20.55 -3.97 -5.51
N PHE A 47 -19.71 -3.34 -4.67
CA PHE A 47 -19.31 -3.86 -3.36
C PHE A 47 -19.93 -3.13 -2.14
N LYS A 48 -20.90 -2.23 -2.32
CA LYS A 48 -21.44 -1.38 -1.23
C LYS A 48 -22.08 -2.16 -0.07
N LYS A 49 -22.65 -3.33 -0.34
CA LYS A 49 -23.34 -4.16 0.67
C LYS A 49 -22.38 -5.00 1.52
N TRP A 50 -21.29 -5.49 0.93
CA TRP A 50 -20.42 -6.49 1.57
C TRP A 50 -19.25 -5.85 2.34
N THR A 51 -18.91 -4.61 2.00
CA THR A 51 -18.01 -3.74 2.78
C THR A 51 -18.58 -3.34 4.14
N GLN A 52 -19.77 -3.78 4.51
CA GLN A 52 -20.37 -3.49 5.83
C GLN A 52 -20.23 -4.65 6.83
N ILE A 53 -19.96 -5.87 6.36
CA ILE A 53 -19.85 -7.04 7.24
C ILE A 53 -18.46 -7.03 7.91
N PRO A 54 -18.36 -6.97 9.26
CA PRO A 54 -17.09 -7.11 9.96
C PRO A 54 -16.35 -8.37 9.49
N PHE A 55 -15.02 -8.36 9.50
CA PHE A 55 -14.17 -9.45 8.99
C PHE A 55 -14.16 -9.58 7.45
N LEU A 56 -15.31 -9.64 6.76
CA LEU A 56 -15.31 -9.70 5.28
C LEU A 56 -14.96 -8.37 4.62
N ARG A 57 -15.28 -7.25 5.27
CA ARG A 57 -15.03 -5.90 4.78
C ARG A 57 -13.57 -5.66 4.38
N GLY A 58 -12.61 -6.07 5.23
CA GLY A 58 -11.19 -5.82 4.98
C GLY A 58 -10.72 -6.47 3.68
N LEU A 59 -11.14 -7.71 3.44
CA LEU A 59 -10.85 -8.44 2.20
C LEU A 59 -11.47 -7.73 0.99
N MET A 60 -12.73 -7.30 1.08
CA MET A 60 -13.41 -6.62 -0.02
C MET A 60 -12.77 -5.27 -0.36
N ILE A 61 -12.39 -4.49 0.65
CA ILE A 61 -11.69 -3.21 0.45
C ILE A 61 -10.32 -3.43 -0.18
N LEU A 62 -9.60 -4.47 0.25
CA LEU A 62 -8.32 -4.84 -0.35
C LEU A 62 -8.49 -5.25 -1.82
N MET A 63 -9.46 -6.09 -2.14
CA MET A 63 -9.74 -6.52 -3.51
C MET A 63 -10.11 -5.33 -4.41
N ASP A 64 -10.96 -4.43 -3.91
CA ASP A 64 -11.32 -3.19 -4.61
C ASP A 64 -10.07 -2.31 -4.84
N SER A 65 -9.27 -2.08 -3.80
CA SER A 65 -8.01 -1.31 -3.91
C SER A 65 -7.01 -1.94 -4.87
N LEU A 66 -6.88 -3.27 -4.88
CA LEU A 66 -5.98 -3.99 -5.79
C LEU A 66 -6.45 -3.88 -7.24
N PHE A 67 -7.75 -4.08 -7.49
CA PHE A 67 -8.32 -3.96 -8.84
C PHE A 67 -8.06 -2.56 -9.43
N TRP A 68 -8.36 -1.52 -8.66
CA TRP A 68 -8.13 -0.13 -9.09
C TRP A 68 -6.66 0.24 -9.14
N GLY A 69 -5.85 -0.25 -8.20
CA GLY A 69 -4.41 -0.07 -8.22
C GLY A 69 -3.75 -0.65 -9.47
N ILE A 70 -4.14 -1.86 -9.90
CA ILE A 70 -3.66 -2.48 -11.14
C ILE A 70 -4.12 -1.69 -12.36
N LYS A 71 -5.40 -1.28 -12.38
CA LYS A 71 -5.94 -0.49 -13.50
C LYS A 71 -5.23 0.86 -13.65
N ALA A 72 -4.97 1.54 -12.52
CA ALA A 72 -4.24 2.80 -12.49
C ALA A 72 -2.77 2.62 -12.89
N LEU A 73 -2.11 1.55 -12.43
CA LEU A 73 -0.74 1.23 -12.83
C LEU A 73 -0.64 1.00 -14.34
N ASN A 74 -1.53 0.18 -14.91
CA ASN A 74 -1.56 -0.08 -16.35
C ASN A 74 -1.83 1.18 -17.17
N TYR A 75 -2.72 2.07 -16.68
CA TYR A 75 -2.92 3.36 -17.33
C TYR A 75 -1.66 4.23 -17.25
N SER A 76 -1.01 4.27 -16.09
CA SER A 76 0.20 5.07 -15.89
C SER A 76 1.37 4.63 -16.77
N THR A 77 1.54 3.32 -16.96
CA THR A 77 2.57 2.80 -17.87
C THR A 77 2.24 3.14 -19.32
N GLN A 78 0.97 3.05 -19.73
CA GLN A 78 0.56 3.42 -21.09
C GLN A 78 0.80 4.90 -21.43
N VAL A 79 0.72 5.79 -20.45
CA VAL A 79 0.94 7.24 -20.63
C VAL A 79 2.43 7.62 -20.49
N ALA A 80 3.14 7.02 -19.53
CA ALA A 80 4.50 7.40 -19.20
C ALA A 80 5.57 6.81 -20.13
N PHE A 81 5.26 5.73 -20.85
CA PHE A 81 6.16 5.13 -21.83
C PHE A 81 5.78 5.53 -23.26
N LYS A 82 6.79 5.82 -24.09
CA LYS A 82 6.60 6.11 -25.53
C LYS A 82 6.06 4.87 -26.25
N GLU A 83 5.42 5.06 -27.40
CA GLU A 83 4.82 3.95 -28.17
C GLU A 83 5.82 2.81 -28.45
N ASP A 84 7.09 3.13 -28.71
CA ASP A 84 8.14 2.15 -28.97
C ASP A 84 8.67 1.42 -27.71
N GLU A 85 8.33 1.91 -26.51
CA GLU A 85 8.74 1.32 -25.21
C GLU A 85 7.58 0.57 -24.53
N LYS A 86 6.41 0.49 -25.18
CA LYS A 86 5.26 -0.24 -24.65
C LYS A 86 5.51 -1.75 -24.75
N ILE A 87 5.30 -2.43 -23.62
CA ILE A 87 5.32 -3.90 -23.55
C ILE A 87 4.05 -4.41 -24.26
N ASP A 88 4.15 -4.66 -25.57
CA ASP A 88 3.01 -5.04 -26.40
C ASP A 88 2.71 -6.55 -26.37
N SER A 89 3.65 -7.38 -25.92
CA SER A 89 3.49 -8.83 -25.92
C SER A 89 2.96 -9.35 -24.58
N ASN A 90 1.76 -9.94 -24.58
CA ASN A 90 1.21 -10.70 -23.44
C ASN A 90 2.19 -11.73 -22.87
N TRP A 91 3.11 -12.23 -23.69
CA TRP A 91 4.18 -13.14 -23.28
C TRP A 91 5.20 -12.48 -22.36
N GLU A 92 5.61 -11.24 -22.64
CA GLU A 92 6.59 -10.52 -21.83
C GLU A 92 6.02 -10.17 -20.45
N ILE A 93 4.76 -9.73 -20.41
CA ILE A 93 4.02 -9.53 -19.15
C ILE A 93 3.93 -10.86 -18.38
N GLY A 94 3.56 -11.95 -19.06
CA GLY A 94 3.47 -13.28 -18.46
C GLY A 94 4.81 -13.76 -17.89
N LEU A 95 5.91 -13.55 -18.61
CA LEU A 95 7.25 -13.90 -18.18
C LEU A 95 7.70 -13.06 -16.98
N ALA A 96 7.48 -11.74 -17.01
CA ALA A 96 7.81 -10.85 -15.90
C ALA A 96 7.04 -11.25 -14.62
N LEU A 97 5.75 -11.57 -14.75
CA LEU A 97 4.93 -12.06 -13.64
C LEU A 97 5.46 -13.39 -13.09
N LEU A 98 5.82 -14.33 -13.97
CA LEU A 98 6.39 -15.62 -13.57
C LEU A 98 7.73 -15.44 -12.83
N LEU A 99 8.64 -14.63 -13.36
CA LEU A 99 9.93 -14.34 -12.74
C LEU A 99 9.75 -13.65 -11.38
N GLY A 100 8.84 -12.68 -11.30
CA GLY A 100 8.48 -12.02 -10.04
C GLY A 100 7.94 -13.00 -9.00
N PHE A 101 7.08 -13.94 -9.42
CA PHE A 101 6.57 -14.99 -8.55
C PHE A 101 7.66 -15.96 -8.08
N VAL A 102 8.56 -16.40 -8.97
CA VAL A 102 9.70 -17.25 -8.61
C VAL A 102 10.61 -16.54 -7.60
N PHE A 103 10.94 -15.28 -7.84
CA PHE A 103 11.74 -14.46 -6.93
C PHE A 103 11.06 -14.30 -5.57
N PHE A 104 9.74 -14.09 -5.55
CA PHE A 104 8.95 -14.05 -4.33
C PHE A 104 9.04 -15.36 -3.54
N VAL A 105 8.86 -16.52 -4.19
CA VAL A 105 8.97 -17.83 -3.54
C VAL A 105 10.38 -18.03 -2.96
N ILE A 106 11.42 -17.68 -3.72
CA ILE A 106 12.80 -17.81 -3.26
C ILE A 106 13.06 -16.94 -2.03
N ILE A 107 12.75 -15.64 -2.09
CA ILE A 107 13.09 -14.69 -1.02
C ILE A 107 12.21 -14.85 0.21
N PHE A 108 10.91 -15.04 0.05
CA PHE A 108 9.97 -14.96 1.17
C PHE A 108 9.54 -16.33 1.71
N ILE A 109 9.78 -17.41 0.97
CA ILE A 109 9.42 -18.77 1.39
C ILE A 109 10.67 -19.61 1.61
N VAL A 110 11.55 -19.73 0.63
CA VAL A 110 12.71 -20.64 0.69
C VAL A 110 13.83 -20.07 1.56
N LEU A 111 14.23 -18.82 1.35
CA LEU A 111 15.36 -18.20 2.05
C LEU A 111 15.20 -18.17 3.58
N PRO A 112 14.03 -17.80 4.16
CA PRO A 112 13.87 -17.83 5.61
C PRO A 112 14.06 -19.25 6.18
N LEU A 113 13.54 -20.28 5.48
CA LEU A 113 13.70 -21.68 5.90
C LEU A 113 15.17 -22.11 5.87
N LEU A 114 15.92 -21.71 4.85
CA LEU A 114 17.36 -22.01 4.76
C LEU A 114 18.17 -21.35 5.87
N VAL A 115 17.84 -20.10 6.22
CA VAL A 115 18.50 -19.34 7.29
C VAL A 115 18.22 -19.95 8.66
N VAL A 116 17.00 -20.45 8.91
CA VAL A 116 16.62 -21.03 10.20
C VAL A 116 17.09 -22.47 10.39
N LYS A 117 17.15 -23.28 9.31
CA LYS A 117 17.54 -24.70 9.34
C LYS A 117 18.79 -25.05 10.18
N PRO A 118 19.92 -24.32 10.13
CA PRO A 118 21.08 -24.63 10.99
C PRO A 118 20.82 -24.37 12.48
N ILE A 119 19.92 -23.44 12.81
CA ILE A 119 19.56 -23.06 14.19
C ILE A 119 18.62 -24.10 14.81
N GLU A 120 17.77 -24.75 14.01
CA GLU A 120 16.83 -25.78 14.48
C GLU A 120 17.54 -26.92 15.22
N LYS A 121 18.78 -27.24 14.86
CA LYS A 121 19.57 -28.29 15.53
C LYS A 121 19.93 -27.96 16.99
N HIS A 122 19.87 -26.69 17.36
CA HIS A 122 20.31 -26.19 18.67
C HIS A 122 19.15 -25.81 19.60
N ILE A 123 17.90 -25.84 19.11
CA ILE A 123 16.72 -25.41 19.85
C ILE A 123 15.68 -26.52 19.87
N SER A 124 15.30 -27.02 21.05
CA SER A 124 14.29 -28.07 21.18
C SER A 124 12.84 -27.54 21.09
N SER A 125 12.62 -26.26 21.41
CA SER A 125 11.28 -25.66 21.41
C SER A 125 10.81 -25.31 20.00
N GLN A 126 9.79 -26.02 19.55
CA GLN A 126 9.16 -25.81 18.24
C GLN A 126 8.50 -24.43 18.09
N ILE A 127 8.04 -23.83 19.19
CA ILE A 127 7.45 -22.49 19.17
C ILE A 127 8.55 -21.44 18.91
N ILE A 128 9.71 -21.57 19.56
CA ILE A 128 10.83 -20.64 19.39
C ILE A 128 11.35 -20.67 17.96
N ILE A 129 11.50 -21.85 17.35
CA ILE A 129 11.91 -21.99 15.94
C ILE A 129 10.95 -21.25 15.00
N ARG A 130 9.64 -21.33 15.22
CA ARG A 130 8.64 -20.67 14.37
C ARG A 130 8.62 -19.16 14.53
N LEU A 131 8.78 -18.69 15.76
CA LEU A 131 8.94 -17.26 16.03
C LEU A 131 10.20 -16.75 15.32
N LEU A 132 11.29 -17.52 15.36
CA LEU A 132 12.53 -17.20 14.67
C LEU A 132 12.36 -17.20 13.13
N GLU A 133 11.64 -18.17 12.54
CA GLU A 133 11.27 -18.15 11.11
C GLU A 133 10.50 -16.87 10.76
N GLY A 134 9.54 -16.48 11.62
CA GLY A 134 8.77 -15.25 11.49
C GLY A 134 9.65 -14.00 11.52
N ILE A 135 10.54 -13.90 12.51
CA ILE A 135 11.47 -12.78 12.67
C ILE A 135 12.44 -12.69 11.49
N VAL A 136 13.03 -13.81 11.07
CA VAL A 136 13.92 -13.86 9.90
C VAL A 136 13.20 -13.38 8.65
N ARG A 137 11.94 -13.82 8.44
CA ARG A 137 11.13 -13.35 7.31
C ARG A 137 10.87 -11.85 7.39
N LEU A 138 10.61 -11.30 8.58
CA LEU A 138 10.43 -9.86 8.78
C LEU A 138 11.70 -9.08 8.45
N VAL A 139 12.86 -9.55 8.91
CA VAL A 139 14.16 -8.93 8.60
C VAL A 139 14.43 -8.95 7.09
N ILE A 140 14.20 -10.09 6.43
CA ILE A 140 14.34 -10.22 4.97
C ILE A 140 13.41 -9.24 4.25
N PHE A 141 12.16 -9.09 4.72
CA PHE A 141 11.21 -8.15 4.13
C PHE A 141 11.65 -6.69 4.26
N VAL A 142 12.11 -6.28 5.44
CA VAL A 142 12.64 -4.92 5.65
C VAL A 142 13.88 -4.68 4.78
N PHE A 143 14.78 -5.66 4.69
CA PHE A 143 15.96 -5.58 3.83
C PHE A 143 15.60 -5.52 2.35
N TYR A 144 14.61 -6.29 1.90
CA TYR A 144 14.07 -6.23 0.55
C TYR A 144 13.54 -4.83 0.23
N LEU A 145 12.70 -4.26 1.10
CA LEU A 145 12.18 -2.90 0.92
C LEU A 145 13.30 -1.86 0.84
N PHE A 146 14.30 -1.98 1.72
CA PHE A 146 15.49 -1.12 1.64
C PHE A 146 16.21 -1.27 0.30
N SER A 147 16.40 -2.49 -0.20
CA SER A 147 17.12 -2.78 -1.44
C SER A 147 16.42 -2.20 -2.66
N ILE A 148 15.10 -2.36 -2.78
CA ILE A 148 14.35 -1.81 -3.92
C ILE A 148 14.32 -0.28 -3.93
N THR A 149 14.52 0.40 -2.78
CA THR A 149 14.65 1.86 -2.77
C THR A 149 15.85 2.37 -3.57
N LYS A 150 16.82 1.50 -3.90
CA LYS A 150 18.01 1.86 -4.70
C LYS A 150 17.73 1.84 -6.21
N ILE A 151 16.60 1.28 -6.63
CA ILE A 151 16.18 1.25 -8.04
C ILE A 151 15.51 2.60 -8.36
N LYS A 152 15.99 3.30 -9.39
CA LYS A 152 15.59 4.68 -9.70
C LYS A 152 14.08 4.82 -9.92
N GLU A 153 13.51 3.89 -10.66
CA GLU A 153 12.10 3.83 -11.02
C GLU A 153 11.23 3.66 -9.77
N ILE A 154 11.61 2.75 -8.88
CA ILE A 154 10.91 2.51 -7.60
C ILE A 154 11.07 3.69 -6.66
N TYR A 155 12.27 4.29 -6.60
CA TYR A 155 12.51 5.50 -5.82
C TYR A 155 11.57 6.63 -6.26
N ARG A 156 11.41 6.82 -7.56
CA ARG A 156 10.51 7.83 -8.14
C ARG A 156 9.04 7.56 -7.78
N VAL A 157 8.58 6.31 -7.84
CA VAL A 157 7.24 5.94 -7.35
C VAL A 157 7.07 6.26 -5.86
N PHE A 158 8.09 6.02 -5.03
CA PHE A 158 8.05 6.39 -3.61
C PHE A 158 8.05 7.91 -3.37
N GLN A 159 8.60 8.71 -4.28
CA GLN A 159 8.45 10.16 -4.22
C GLN A 159 7.02 10.58 -4.52
N TYR A 160 6.39 10.05 -5.58
CA TYR A 160 4.96 10.28 -5.86
C TYR A 160 4.07 9.84 -4.69
N HIS A 161 4.44 8.79 -3.97
CA HIS A 161 3.76 8.38 -2.74
C HIS A 161 3.93 9.42 -1.62
N GLY A 162 5.11 10.01 -1.49
CA GLY A 162 5.32 11.17 -0.60
C GLY A 162 4.46 12.37 -1.01
N ALA A 163 4.33 12.65 -2.31
CA ALA A 163 3.48 13.72 -2.83
C ALA A 163 2.00 13.48 -2.51
N GLU A 164 1.52 12.24 -2.64
CA GLU A 164 0.15 11.84 -2.27
C GLU A 164 -0.13 12.14 -0.80
N HIS A 165 0.71 11.67 0.12
CA HIS A 165 0.54 11.93 1.55
C HIS A 165 0.51 13.42 1.88
N LYS A 166 1.46 14.20 1.34
CA LYS A 166 1.56 15.64 1.60
C LYS A 166 0.34 16.40 1.11
N THR A 167 -0.15 16.04 -0.08
CA THR A 167 -1.32 16.67 -0.69
C THR A 167 -2.60 16.33 0.08
N VAL A 168 -2.75 15.08 0.52
CA VAL A 168 -3.87 14.63 1.34
C VAL A 168 -3.87 15.34 2.70
N PHE A 169 -2.72 15.47 3.37
CA PHE A 169 -2.61 16.24 4.61
C PHE A 169 -3.02 17.71 4.44
N CYS A 170 -2.58 18.36 3.36
CA CYS A 170 -2.94 19.74 3.06
C CYS A 170 -4.46 19.93 2.93
N TYR A 171 -5.12 19.01 2.20
CA TYR A 171 -6.57 19.02 2.06
C TYR A 171 -7.31 18.74 3.38
N GLU A 172 -6.79 17.83 4.19
CA GLU A 172 -7.36 17.53 5.52
C GLU A 172 -7.25 18.71 6.49
N ALA A 173 -6.16 19.46 6.41
CA ALA A 173 -5.98 20.72 7.14
C ALA A 173 -6.90 21.84 6.65
N GLY A 174 -7.54 21.68 5.48
CA GLY A 174 -8.41 22.69 4.88
C GLY A 174 -7.65 23.88 4.30
N GLU A 175 -6.40 23.67 3.91
CA GLU A 175 -5.60 24.70 3.24
C GLU A 175 -5.71 24.60 1.73
N GLU A 176 -5.43 25.70 1.05
CA GLU A 176 -5.43 25.75 -0.41
C GLU A 176 -4.38 24.80 -0.99
N LEU A 177 -4.80 23.94 -1.92
CA LEU A 177 -3.96 22.98 -2.61
C LEU A 177 -3.01 23.67 -3.61
N THR A 178 -1.92 24.20 -3.06
CA THR A 178 -0.75 24.75 -3.76
C THR A 178 0.49 23.94 -3.42
N VAL A 179 1.51 24.01 -4.28
CA VAL A 179 2.80 23.31 -4.05
C VAL A 179 3.44 23.76 -2.75
N GLU A 180 3.43 25.06 -2.46
CA GLU A 180 4.00 25.65 -1.24
C GLU A 180 3.32 25.11 0.03
N ASN A 181 1.98 25.09 0.06
CA ASN A 181 1.24 24.57 1.20
C ASN A 181 1.45 23.07 1.36
N CYS A 182 1.41 22.28 0.27
CA CYS A 182 1.61 20.84 0.36
C CYS A 182 3.02 20.48 0.85
N ARG A 183 4.05 21.24 0.43
CA ARG A 183 5.46 20.94 0.74
C ARG A 183 5.75 20.85 2.24
N LYS A 184 5.06 21.64 3.07
CA LYS A 184 5.31 21.73 4.52
C LYS A 184 4.80 20.51 5.30
N TYR A 185 3.91 19.72 4.72
CA TYR A 185 3.35 18.55 5.39
C TYR A 185 4.33 17.36 5.40
N SER A 186 4.13 16.47 6.36
CA SER A 186 4.91 15.25 6.48
C SER A 186 4.53 14.26 5.38
N ARG A 187 5.53 13.52 4.88
CA ARG A 187 5.30 12.33 4.03
C ARG A 187 4.89 11.08 4.81
N PHE A 188 4.71 11.19 6.13
CA PHE A 188 4.35 10.08 7.01
C PHE A 188 2.87 10.16 7.43
N HIS A 189 2.02 9.38 6.75
CA HIS A 189 0.58 9.40 6.95
C HIS A 189 0.09 8.19 7.75
N PRO A 190 -0.64 8.36 8.88
CA PRO A 190 -1.06 7.25 9.74
C PRO A 190 -2.08 6.31 9.09
N ARG A 191 -2.80 6.79 8.07
CA ARG A 191 -3.78 5.99 7.30
C ARG A 191 -3.19 5.32 6.04
N CYS A 192 -1.88 5.37 5.84
CA CYS A 192 -1.24 4.73 4.69
C CYS A 192 -1.36 3.20 4.75
N GLY A 193 -1.69 2.59 3.61
CA GLY A 193 -1.74 1.13 3.47
C GLY A 193 -0.40 0.42 3.63
N THR A 194 0.74 1.11 3.66
CA THR A 194 2.05 0.44 3.86
C THR A 194 2.21 -0.15 5.26
N SER A 195 1.53 0.41 6.26
CA SER A 195 1.39 -0.18 7.59
C SER A 195 0.67 -1.54 7.53
N PHE A 196 -0.19 -1.76 6.53
CA PHE A 196 -0.98 -2.98 6.37
C PHE A 196 -0.12 -4.22 6.16
N LEU A 197 0.88 -4.14 5.29
CA LEU A 197 1.76 -5.29 5.01
C LEU A 197 2.49 -5.75 6.27
N LEU A 198 2.98 -4.80 7.08
CA LEU A 198 3.66 -5.13 8.33
C LEU A 198 2.72 -5.77 9.35
N VAL A 199 1.51 -5.22 9.52
CA VAL A 199 0.51 -5.80 10.44
C VAL A 199 0.11 -7.20 9.97
N VAL A 200 -0.11 -7.41 8.67
CA VAL A 200 -0.37 -8.72 8.08
C VAL A 200 0.75 -9.71 8.40
N MET A 201 2.02 -9.30 8.29
CA MET A 201 3.14 -10.15 8.65
C MET A 201 3.18 -10.49 10.14
N ILE A 202 2.97 -9.51 11.03
CA ILE A 202 2.98 -9.74 12.48
C ILE A 202 1.84 -10.67 12.88
N VAL A 203 0.61 -10.40 12.41
CA VAL A 203 -0.57 -11.24 12.65
C VAL A 203 -0.33 -12.66 12.12
N SER A 204 0.29 -12.77 10.94
CA SER A 204 0.67 -14.06 10.36
C SER A 204 1.65 -14.84 11.25
N ILE A 205 2.69 -14.18 11.78
CA ILE A 205 3.67 -14.82 12.69
C ILE A 205 2.97 -15.34 13.94
N VAL A 206 2.10 -14.53 14.54
CA VAL A 206 1.34 -14.92 15.74
C VAL A 206 0.46 -16.13 15.44
N ILE A 207 -0.39 -16.06 14.40
CA ILE A 207 -1.31 -17.15 14.06
C ILE A 207 -0.56 -18.45 13.75
N PHE A 208 0.51 -18.39 12.94
CA PHE A 208 1.27 -19.59 12.56
C PHE A 208 2.12 -20.14 13.71
N ALA A 209 2.53 -19.33 14.69
CA ALA A 209 3.25 -19.82 15.86
C ALA A 209 2.39 -20.80 16.68
N PHE A 210 1.08 -20.53 16.81
CA PHE A 210 0.15 -21.35 17.61
C PHE A 210 -0.44 -22.58 16.88
N LEU A 211 -0.21 -22.73 15.57
CA LEU A 211 -0.86 -23.78 14.75
C LEU A 211 -0.33 -25.23 14.96
N GLY A 212 0.53 -25.47 15.96
CA GLY A 212 1.04 -26.81 16.27
C GLY A 212 1.90 -27.44 15.16
N GLN A 213 2.46 -28.62 15.38
CA GLN A 213 3.27 -29.30 14.35
C GLN A 213 2.38 -29.77 13.20
N GLN A 214 2.71 -29.34 11.99
CA GLN A 214 1.98 -29.69 10.78
C GLN A 214 2.89 -30.45 9.82
N THR A 215 2.32 -31.40 9.10
CA THR A 215 2.95 -32.00 7.93
C THR A 215 3.18 -30.92 6.86
N PHE A 216 4.08 -31.18 5.91
CA PHE A 216 4.40 -30.21 4.86
C PHE A 216 3.17 -29.76 4.06
N LEU A 217 2.32 -30.72 3.66
CA LEU A 217 1.09 -30.42 2.92
C LEU A 217 0.09 -29.61 3.77
N LEU A 218 -0.11 -29.99 5.04
CA LEU A 218 -1.01 -29.27 5.92
C LEU A 218 -0.53 -27.84 6.18
N ARG A 219 0.80 -27.61 6.21
CA ARG A 219 1.40 -26.28 6.32
C ARG A 219 1.12 -25.40 5.11
N ILE A 220 1.12 -25.97 3.90
CA ILE A 220 0.76 -25.23 2.68
C ILE A 220 -0.73 -24.89 2.70
N ILE A 221 -1.58 -25.88 2.97
CA ILE A 221 -3.04 -25.71 3.02
C ILE A 221 -3.44 -24.68 4.08
N SER A 222 -2.90 -24.78 5.29
CA SER A 222 -3.22 -23.85 6.38
C SER A 222 -2.78 -22.43 6.06
N ARG A 223 -1.62 -22.25 5.41
CA ARG A 223 -1.16 -20.94 4.94
C ARG A 223 -2.13 -20.34 3.93
N ILE A 224 -2.58 -21.10 2.93
CA ILE A 224 -3.52 -20.61 1.91
C ILE A 224 -4.88 -20.30 2.53
N LEU A 225 -5.43 -21.20 3.35
CA LEU A 225 -6.77 -21.07 3.91
C LEU A 225 -6.87 -19.94 4.94
N LEU A 226 -5.78 -19.62 5.65
CA LEU A 226 -5.75 -18.55 6.64
C LEU A 226 -5.43 -17.16 6.06
N ILE A 227 -5.08 -17.05 4.77
CA ILE A 227 -4.84 -15.75 4.11
C ILE A 227 -6.02 -14.78 4.32
N PRO A 228 -7.28 -15.15 4.02
CA PRO A 228 -8.42 -14.26 4.26
C PRO A 228 -8.53 -13.83 5.72
N VAL A 229 -8.38 -14.76 6.66
CA VAL A 229 -8.45 -14.50 8.10
C VAL A 229 -7.40 -13.49 8.54
N ILE A 230 -6.14 -13.68 8.10
CA ILE A 230 -5.03 -12.78 8.43
C ILE A 230 -5.31 -11.38 7.89
N PHE A 231 -5.72 -11.24 6.64
CA PHE A 231 -6.02 -9.94 6.02
C PHE A 231 -7.19 -9.24 6.72
N SER A 232 -8.27 -9.97 7.02
CA SER A 232 -9.43 -9.47 7.73
C SER A 232 -9.09 -8.95 9.13
N LEU A 233 -8.33 -9.73 9.92
CA LEU A 233 -7.89 -9.31 11.24
C LEU A 233 -6.97 -8.09 11.17
N SER A 234 -6.02 -8.09 10.23
CA SER A 234 -5.06 -6.99 10.06
C SER A 234 -5.76 -5.67 9.72
N TYR A 235 -6.80 -5.73 8.87
CA TYR A 235 -7.61 -4.56 8.54
C TYR A 235 -8.33 -4.01 9.77
N GLU A 236 -9.00 -4.86 10.56
CA GLU A 236 -9.72 -4.39 11.75
C GLU A 236 -8.76 -3.84 12.82
N ILE A 237 -7.58 -4.44 13.00
CA ILE A 237 -6.54 -3.92 13.91
C ILE A 237 -6.14 -2.50 13.51
N ILE A 238 -5.85 -2.26 12.23
CA ILE A 238 -5.43 -0.94 11.75
C ILE A 238 -6.57 0.06 11.85
N ARG A 239 -7.79 -0.34 11.47
CA ARG A 239 -8.97 0.49 11.56
C ARG A 239 -9.22 0.93 13.01
N LEU A 240 -9.21 -0.01 13.96
CA LEU A 240 -9.38 0.29 15.38
C LEU A 240 -8.26 1.19 15.91
N GLY A 241 -7.01 0.93 15.52
CA GLY A 241 -5.89 1.78 15.91
C GLY A 241 -5.99 3.21 15.37
N SER A 242 -6.41 3.37 14.12
CA SER A 242 -6.58 4.68 13.49
C SER A 242 -7.68 5.51 14.15
N GLN A 243 -8.62 4.88 14.85
CA GLN A 243 -9.68 5.55 15.61
C GLN A 243 -9.24 5.96 17.03
N HIS A 244 -8.13 5.41 17.52
CA HIS A 244 -7.65 5.59 18.89
C HIS A 244 -6.18 6.03 18.92
N THR A 245 -5.79 6.90 17.98
CA THR A 245 -4.41 7.39 17.84
C THR A 245 -3.88 8.11 19.07
N ASP A 246 -4.75 8.56 19.99
CA ASP A 246 -4.37 9.23 21.23
C ASP A 246 -3.89 8.26 22.32
N SER A 247 -4.27 6.98 22.23
CA SER A 247 -3.87 5.96 23.21
C SER A 247 -2.43 5.51 23.00
N TRP A 248 -1.65 5.45 24.10
CA TRP A 248 -0.27 4.98 24.09
C TRP A 248 -0.13 3.57 23.50
N PHE A 249 -1.10 2.69 23.78
CA PHE A 249 -1.13 1.32 23.27
C PHE A 249 -1.21 1.29 21.74
N TRP A 250 -2.17 2.04 21.18
CA TRP A 250 -2.36 2.09 19.72
C TRP A 250 -1.22 2.81 19.01
N LYS A 251 -0.58 3.79 19.67
CA LYS A 251 0.68 4.37 19.16
C LYS A 251 1.75 3.30 19.02
N ILE A 252 1.98 2.47 20.04
CA ILE A 252 2.98 1.39 19.96
C ILE A 252 2.64 0.39 18.86
N VAL A 253 1.37 0.00 18.73
CA VAL A 253 0.93 -0.97 17.70
C VAL A 253 1.10 -0.43 16.28
N LEU A 254 0.81 0.86 16.05
CA LEU A 254 0.85 1.47 14.72
C LEU A 254 2.22 2.03 14.31
N THR A 255 3.07 2.40 15.28
CA THR A 255 4.37 3.04 15.02
C THR A 255 5.30 2.19 14.13
N PRO A 256 5.41 0.86 14.30
CA PRO A 256 6.18 0.03 13.38
C PRO A 256 5.69 0.14 11.94
N GLY A 257 4.38 0.28 11.74
CA GLY A 257 3.79 0.51 10.41
C GLY A 257 4.19 1.85 9.82
N LEU A 258 4.21 2.91 10.64
CA LEU A 258 4.73 4.22 10.24
C LEU A 258 6.21 4.15 9.84
N TRP A 259 7.03 3.33 10.51
CA TRP A 259 8.44 3.18 10.14
C TRP A 259 8.65 2.63 8.74
N MET A 260 7.70 1.84 8.23
CA MET A 260 7.78 1.33 6.85
C MET A 260 7.82 2.47 5.82
N GLN A 261 7.22 3.61 6.15
CA GLN A 261 7.18 4.77 5.26
C GLN A 261 8.55 5.43 5.08
N TYR A 262 9.54 5.18 5.95
CA TYR A 262 10.92 5.58 5.66
C TYR A 262 11.47 4.91 4.39
N PHE A 263 11.00 3.70 4.09
CA PHE A 263 11.38 2.94 2.90
C PHE A 263 10.44 3.19 1.73
N THR A 264 9.13 3.27 1.99
CA THR A 264 8.09 3.30 0.95
C THR A 264 7.60 4.70 0.55
N THR A 265 8.09 5.76 1.21
CA THR A 265 7.92 7.14 0.74
C THR A 265 9.28 7.84 0.65
N LYS A 266 9.39 8.85 -0.22
CA LYS A 266 10.55 9.73 -0.38
C LYS A 266 10.07 11.17 -0.54
N GLU A 267 10.97 12.12 -0.34
CA GLU A 267 10.63 13.53 -0.55
C GLU A 267 10.34 13.79 -2.03
N PRO A 268 9.15 14.32 -2.36
CA PRO A 268 8.80 14.66 -3.73
C PRO A 268 9.44 15.97 -4.16
N ASP A 269 9.63 16.12 -5.47
CA ASP A 269 9.85 17.41 -6.10
C ASP A 269 8.52 18.14 -6.37
N ASP A 270 8.62 19.39 -6.83
CA ASP A 270 7.46 20.24 -7.09
C ASP A 270 6.58 19.73 -8.23
N SER A 271 7.19 19.08 -9.23
CA SER A 271 6.44 18.52 -10.36
C SER A 271 5.58 17.33 -9.91
N GLN A 272 6.07 16.55 -8.94
CA GLN A 272 5.33 15.44 -8.34
C GLN A 272 4.20 15.93 -7.43
N LEU A 273 4.44 16.99 -6.65
CA LEU A 273 3.41 17.65 -5.86
C LEU A 273 2.30 18.23 -6.76
N GLU A 274 2.67 18.89 -7.85
CA GLU A 274 1.71 19.41 -8.84
C GLU A 274 0.81 18.29 -9.40
N THR A 275 1.40 17.17 -9.82
CA THR A 275 0.63 16.01 -10.31
C THR A 275 -0.33 15.45 -9.26
N ALA A 276 0.12 15.34 -8.00
CA ALA A 276 -0.71 14.88 -6.89
C ALA A 276 -1.86 15.86 -6.57
N ILE A 277 -1.59 17.18 -6.61
CA ILE A 277 -2.59 18.24 -6.45
C ILE A 277 -3.64 18.15 -7.54
N VAL A 278 -3.23 18.00 -8.81
CA VAL A 278 -4.16 17.86 -9.94
C VAL A 278 -5.06 16.64 -9.73
N ALA A 279 -4.49 15.46 -9.42
CA ALA A 279 -5.28 14.27 -9.12
C ALA A 279 -6.30 14.50 -7.99
N LEU A 280 -5.88 15.17 -6.91
CA LEU A 280 -6.75 15.39 -5.75
C LEU A 280 -7.87 16.38 -6.04
N LYS A 281 -7.56 17.49 -6.72
CA LYS A 281 -8.56 18.48 -7.15
C LYS A 281 -9.64 17.83 -8.00
N GLU A 282 -9.28 16.88 -8.86
CA GLU A 282 -10.21 16.19 -9.74
C GLU A 282 -11.27 15.35 -9.02
N VAL A 283 -10.98 14.84 -7.81
CA VAL A 283 -11.94 14.12 -6.97
C VAL A 283 -12.58 15.00 -5.87
N THR A 284 -12.13 16.26 -5.73
CA THR A 284 -12.63 17.21 -4.72
C THR A 284 -13.24 18.49 -5.32
N LYS A 285 -13.45 18.55 -6.64
CA LYS A 285 -13.95 19.73 -7.36
C LYS A 285 -15.20 20.36 -6.75
N GLU A 286 -16.11 19.54 -6.25
CA GLU A 286 -17.38 20.00 -5.64
C GLU A 286 -17.15 20.73 -4.31
N ASP A 287 -16.13 20.35 -3.52
CA ASP A 287 -15.81 21.02 -2.26
C ASP A 287 -15.15 22.39 -2.52
N TYR A 288 -14.21 22.44 -3.47
CA TYR A 288 -13.48 23.67 -3.82
C TYR A 288 -14.38 24.74 -4.47
N ALA A 289 -15.37 24.35 -5.28
CA ALA A 289 -16.32 25.29 -5.85
C ALA A 289 -17.20 25.97 -4.78
N SER A 290 -17.45 25.27 -3.66
CA SER A 290 -18.26 25.79 -2.55
C SER A 290 -17.49 26.70 -1.58
N GLU A 291 -16.16 26.56 -1.49
CA GLU A 291 -15.31 27.40 -0.62
C GLU A 291 -14.92 28.74 -1.28
N VAL A 292 -14.82 28.81 -2.61
CA VAL A 292 -14.49 30.05 -3.35
C VAL A 292 -15.70 30.97 -3.55
N SER A 293 -16.91 30.47 -3.30
CA SER A 293 -18.17 31.21 -3.47
C SER A 293 -18.70 31.85 -2.17
N HIS A 294 -17.90 31.86 -1.10
CA HIS A 294 -18.22 32.49 0.19
C HIS A 294 -17.18 33.52 0.63
#